data_AF-A0A2C9SXR0-F1
#
_entry.id   AF-A0A2C9SXR0-F1
#
_cell.length_a   1.000
_cell.length_b   1.000
_cell.length_c   1.000
_cell.angle_alpha   90.00
_cell.angle_beta   90.00
_cell.angle_gamma   90.00
#
_symmetry.space_group_name_H-M   'P 1'
#
loop_
_entity.id
_entity.type
_entity.pdbx_description
1 polymer ?
#
loop_
_entity_poly.entity_id
_entity_poly.type
_entity_poly.pdbx_seq_one_letter_code
_entity_poly.pdbx_strand_id
1 'polypeptide(L)'
;MSDEFDGEIADLAHTPEQLERLFRDRPKYWELAGFASELVWRKQKLQTAVEAHRHGLGSASRRSVETSDDLLVLYHGVLSRLLELQEELERAMVAPSFRRLFGDQDLYDAEPTPQDVTAAATVVIDFYRNNLILARDTRGVEAPDGYRAVIDDMARLVDASLDGVDRFVSQLVGFVAVIPSLGWRESDATEFHTLALTVDCDDALMDSIARQLKTLRRPSWRSWLSRPRG
;
A
#
# COMPACT_ATOMS: atom_id res chain seq x y z
N MET A 1 24.04 29.44 30.99
CA MET A 1 24.87 28.42 30.33
C MET A 1 23.93 27.65 29.44
N SER A 2 23.99 27.94 28.15
CA SER A 2 23.20 27.27 27.13
C SER A 2 23.99 26.02 26.77
N ASP A 3 23.51 24.83 27.15
CA ASP A 3 23.99 23.61 26.51
C ASP A 3 23.59 23.71 25.05
N GLU A 4 24.59 23.92 24.20
CA GLU A 4 24.49 23.88 22.76
C GLU A 4 24.17 22.41 22.43
N PHE A 5 22.89 22.13 22.15
CA PHE A 5 22.39 20.79 21.84
C PHE A 5 22.93 20.35 20.47
N ASP A 6 24.17 19.87 20.47
CA ASP A 6 24.98 19.59 19.29
C ASP A 6 24.85 18.12 18.84
N GLY A 7 23.61 17.71 18.53
CA GLY A 7 23.34 16.39 17.94
C GLY A 7 22.86 16.55 16.51
N GLU A 8 23.58 15.97 15.55
CA GLU A 8 23.15 15.91 14.15
C GLU A 8 21.77 15.26 14.05
N ILE A 9 20.85 15.91 13.31
CA ILE A 9 19.51 15.40 13.01
C ILE A 9 19.58 14.64 11.71
N ALA A 10 18.99 13.44 11.68
CA ALA A 10 18.94 12.60 10.50
C ALA A 10 18.22 13.29 9.33
N ASP A 11 18.76 13.10 8.12
CA ASP A 11 18.13 13.46 6.85
C ASP A 11 17.89 12.20 6.00
N LEU A 12 17.06 12.32 4.98
CA LEU A 12 16.77 11.26 4.02
C LEU A 12 18.03 10.81 3.29
N ALA A 13 18.25 9.50 3.25
CA ALA A 13 19.25 8.89 2.39
C ALA A 13 18.69 8.71 0.98
N HIS A 14 19.33 9.35 0.01
CA HIS A 14 19.00 9.25 -1.42
C HIS A 14 19.81 8.16 -2.15
N THR A 15 20.82 7.58 -1.50
CA THR A 15 21.63 6.49 -2.05
C THR A 15 21.84 5.37 -1.03
N PRO A 16 22.17 4.13 -1.47
CA PRO A 16 22.52 3.04 -0.57
C PRO A 16 23.67 3.39 0.39
N GLU A 17 24.68 4.11 -0.09
CA GLU A 17 25.85 4.52 0.71
C GLU A 17 25.47 5.60 1.75
N GLN A 18 24.49 6.45 1.45
CA GLN A 18 23.92 7.37 2.43
C GLN A 18 23.11 6.63 3.50
N LEU A 19 22.36 5.59 3.11
CA LEU A 19 21.59 4.78 4.05
C LEU A 19 22.50 3.96 4.98
N GLU A 20 23.58 3.41 4.44
CA GLU A 20 24.59 2.72 5.23
C GLU A 20 25.27 3.65 6.26
N ARG A 21 25.55 4.90 5.87
CA ARG A 21 26.06 5.92 6.81
C ARG A 21 25.03 6.26 7.87
N LEU A 22 23.77 6.49 7.47
CA LEU A 22 22.68 6.76 8.40
C LEU A 22 22.54 5.66 9.47
N PHE A 23 22.61 4.39 9.07
CA PHE A 23 22.53 3.25 9.99
C PHE A 23 23.77 3.03 10.86
N ARG A 24 24.94 3.51 10.41
CA ARG A 24 26.19 3.46 11.17
C ARG A 24 26.27 4.57 12.20
N ASP A 25 26.00 5.79 11.77
CA ASP A 25 26.27 7.01 12.54
C ASP A 25 25.09 7.32 13.49
N ARG A 26 23.89 6.84 13.16
CA ARG A 26 22.66 6.93 13.97
C ARG A 26 22.41 8.32 14.59
N PRO A 27 22.34 9.39 13.77
CA PRO A 27 21.94 10.71 14.24
C PRO A 27 20.53 10.70 14.85
N LYS A 28 20.11 11.79 15.50
CA LYS A 28 18.76 11.86 16.10
C LYS A 28 17.69 11.61 15.03
N TYR A 29 16.69 10.78 15.35
CA TYR A 29 15.61 10.35 14.44
C TYR A 29 16.05 9.52 13.23
N TRP A 30 17.21 8.87 13.29
CA TRP A 30 17.71 8.02 12.20
C TRP A 30 16.76 6.88 11.83
N GLU A 31 15.93 6.40 12.75
CA GLU A 31 14.97 5.32 12.52
C GLU A 31 13.90 5.76 11.51
N LEU A 32 13.36 6.96 11.70
CA LEU A 32 12.33 7.54 10.83
C LEU A 32 12.90 7.88 9.46
N ALA A 33 14.07 8.53 9.43
CA ALA A 33 14.76 8.85 8.18
C ALA A 33 15.16 7.58 7.42
N GLY A 34 15.65 6.56 8.11
CA GLY A 34 16.05 5.29 7.53
C GLY A 34 14.85 4.52 6.97
N PHE A 35 13.74 4.49 7.71
CA PHE A 35 12.50 3.86 7.25
C PHE A 35 11.94 4.57 6.01
N ALA A 36 11.87 5.91 6.02
CA ALA A 36 11.43 6.69 4.86
C ALA A 36 12.32 6.44 3.63
N SER A 37 13.64 6.40 3.84
CA SER A 37 14.63 6.16 2.78
C SER A 37 14.46 4.77 2.15
N GLU A 38 14.29 3.74 2.98
CA GLU A 38 14.02 2.36 2.51
C GLU A 38 12.72 2.29 1.69
N LEU A 39 11.63 2.92 2.14
CA LEU A 39 10.36 2.94 1.41
C LEU A 39 10.51 3.62 0.04
N VAL A 40 11.14 4.79 -0.02
CA VAL A 40 11.37 5.53 -1.28
C VAL A 40 12.19 4.69 -2.25
N TRP A 41 13.33 4.17 -1.80
CA TRP A 41 14.23 3.40 -2.65
C TRP A 41 13.59 2.12 -3.20
N ARG A 42 12.89 1.39 -2.34
CA ARG A 42 12.23 0.15 -2.74
C ARG A 42 11.04 0.40 -3.65
N LYS A 43 10.26 1.46 -3.41
CA LYS A 43 9.17 1.85 -4.30
C LYS A 43 9.69 2.26 -5.68
N GLN A 44 10.82 2.96 -5.76
CA GLN A 44 11.47 3.29 -7.04
C GLN A 44 11.79 2.03 -7.87
N LYS A 45 12.19 0.92 -7.23
CA LYS A 45 12.40 -0.37 -7.92
C LYS A 45 11.11 -0.99 -8.47
N LEU A 46 9.95 -0.56 -8.00
CA LEU A 46 8.64 -0.99 -8.49
C LEU A 46 8.03 -0.04 -9.53
N GLN A 47 8.73 1.03 -9.90
CA GLN A 47 8.19 2.09 -10.76
C GLN A 47 7.62 1.55 -12.09
N THR A 48 8.31 0.61 -12.74
CA THR A 48 7.81 -0.01 -13.98
C THR A 48 6.48 -0.75 -13.77
N ALA A 49 6.32 -1.43 -12.62
CA ALA A 49 5.07 -2.12 -12.30
C ALA A 49 3.94 -1.13 -11.96
N VAL A 50 4.26 -0.03 -11.29
CA VAL A 50 3.33 1.08 -11.00
C VAL A 50 2.84 1.73 -12.30
N GLU A 51 3.75 2.01 -13.24
CA GLU A 51 3.39 2.57 -14.54
C GLU A 51 2.52 1.61 -15.35
N ALA A 52 2.88 0.33 -15.40
CA ALA A 52 2.05 -0.69 -16.05
C ALA A 52 0.64 -0.75 -15.45
N HIS A 53 0.53 -0.72 -14.12
CA HIS A 53 -0.76 -0.66 -13.42
C HIS A 53 -1.57 0.58 -13.79
N ARG A 54 -0.96 1.77 -13.79
CA ARG A 54 -1.61 3.04 -14.15
C ARG A 54 -2.10 3.07 -15.60
N HIS A 55 -1.39 2.40 -16.50
CA HIS A 55 -1.81 2.24 -17.90
C HIS A 55 -2.82 1.11 -18.11
N GLY A 56 -3.27 0.43 -17.05
CA GLY A 56 -4.21 -0.68 -17.14
C GLY A 56 -3.62 -1.91 -17.82
N LEU A 57 -2.30 -2.05 -17.88
CA LEU A 57 -1.63 -3.16 -18.55
C LEU A 57 -1.71 -4.42 -17.66
N GLY A 58 -2.37 -5.46 -18.18
CA GLY A 58 -2.33 -6.81 -17.62
C GLY A 58 -1.23 -7.65 -18.26
N SER A 59 -0.71 -8.63 -17.53
CA SER A 59 0.06 -9.74 -18.11
C SER A 59 -0.89 -10.90 -18.37
N ALA A 60 -0.71 -11.64 -19.47
CA ALA A 60 -1.54 -12.83 -19.75
C ALA A 60 -1.60 -13.76 -18.53
N SER A 61 -2.78 -13.83 -17.90
CA SER A 61 -3.06 -14.73 -16.81
C SER A 61 -3.37 -16.10 -17.38
N ARG A 62 -3.04 -17.17 -16.66
CA ARG A 62 -3.47 -18.54 -17.04
C ARG A 62 -4.93 -18.83 -16.69
N ARG A 63 -5.68 -17.80 -16.27
CA ARG A 63 -7.08 -17.89 -15.86
C ARG A 63 -7.97 -17.38 -16.98
N SER A 64 -9.05 -18.11 -17.26
CA SER A 64 -10.12 -17.68 -18.16
C SER A 64 -11.46 -17.61 -17.41
N VAL A 65 -12.35 -16.76 -17.89
CA VAL A 65 -13.72 -16.60 -17.41
C VAL A 65 -14.63 -16.72 -18.62
N GLU A 66 -15.49 -17.75 -18.64
CA GLU A 66 -16.41 -17.99 -19.76
C GLU A 66 -17.86 -17.65 -19.38
N THR A 67 -18.19 -17.76 -18.10
CA THR A 67 -19.55 -17.57 -17.59
C THR A 67 -19.63 -16.46 -16.54
N SER A 68 -20.84 -15.99 -16.27
CA SER A 68 -21.09 -15.04 -15.18
C SER A 68 -20.83 -15.62 -13.79
N ASP A 69 -20.91 -16.95 -13.65
CA ASP A 69 -20.60 -17.62 -12.38
C ASP A 69 -19.08 -17.70 -12.18
N ASP A 70 -18.30 -17.94 -13.24
CA ASP A 70 -16.82 -17.84 -13.19
C ASP A 70 -16.38 -16.43 -12.79
N LEU A 71 -17.06 -15.41 -13.32
CA LEU A 71 -16.78 -14.00 -13.00
C LEU A 71 -17.08 -13.69 -11.53
N LEU A 72 -18.13 -14.28 -10.96
CA LEU A 72 -18.45 -14.16 -9.53
C LEU A 72 -17.40 -14.86 -8.65
N VAL A 73 -16.91 -16.04 -9.06
CA VAL A 73 -15.81 -16.74 -8.39
C VAL A 73 -14.53 -15.91 -8.43
N LEU A 74 -14.21 -15.32 -9.59
CA LEU A 74 -13.07 -14.41 -9.71
C LEU A 74 -13.19 -13.21 -8.77
N TYR A 75 -14.36 -12.55 -8.74
CA TYR A 75 -14.62 -11.42 -7.84
C TYR A 75 -14.34 -11.77 -6.38
N HIS A 76 -14.91 -12.87 -5.88
CA HIS A 76 -14.68 -13.30 -4.51
C HIS A 76 -13.21 -13.66 -4.26
N GLY A 77 -12.54 -14.30 -5.22
CA GLY A 77 -11.11 -14.60 -5.11
C GLY A 77 -10.24 -13.35 -5.00
N VAL A 78 -10.53 -12.31 -5.80
CA VAL A 78 -9.81 -11.02 -5.74
C VAL A 78 -10.08 -10.32 -4.41
N LEU A 79 -11.33 -10.23 -3.98
CA LEU A 79 -11.71 -9.58 -2.73
C LEU A 79 -11.10 -10.29 -1.52
N SER A 80 -11.18 -11.63 -1.45
CA SER A 80 -10.57 -12.40 -0.38
C SER A 80 -9.06 -12.18 -0.34
N ARG A 81 -8.38 -12.18 -1.49
CA ARG A 81 -6.92 -11.96 -1.51
C ARG A 81 -6.55 -10.54 -1.08
N LEU A 82 -7.34 -9.53 -1.45
CA LEU A 82 -7.14 -8.16 -0.99
C LEU A 82 -7.25 -8.05 0.54
N LEU A 83 -8.30 -8.64 1.12
CA LEU A 83 -8.51 -8.66 2.57
C LEU A 83 -7.42 -9.43 3.32
N GLU A 84 -6.96 -10.55 2.77
CA GLU A 84 -5.80 -11.29 3.32
C GLU A 84 -4.55 -10.44 3.35
N LEU A 85 -4.26 -9.68 2.29
CA LEU A 85 -3.11 -8.78 2.26
C LEU A 85 -3.21 -7.67 3.32
N GLN A 86 -4.41 -7.14 3.55
CA GLN A 86 -4.66 -6.15 4.61
C GLN A 86 -4.43 -6.76 6.00
N GLU A 87 -4.98 -7.95 6.26
CA GLU A 87 -4.78 -8.65 7.53
C GLU A 87 -3.31 -9.05 7.76
N GLU A 88 -2.61 -9.48 6.71
CA GLU A 88 -1.16 -9.76 6.74
C GLU A 88 -0.37 -8.50 7.15
N LEU A 89 -0.71 -7.33 6.58
CA LEU A 89 -0.10 -6.05 6.92
C LEU A 89 -0.40 -5.65 8.37
N GLU A 90 -1.66 -5.68 8.79
CA GLU A 90 -2.08 -5.33 10.17
C GLU A 90 -1.38 -6.21 11.21
N ARG A 91 -1.32 -7.52 10.95
CA ARG A 91 -0.62 -8.48 11.81
C ARG A 91 0.88 -8.20 11.86
N ALA A 92 1.48 -7.77 10.76
CA ALA A 92 2.89 -7.40 10.72
C ALA A 92 3.15 -6.06 11.45
N MET A 93 2.22 -5.11 11.43
CA MET A 93 2.34 -3.84 12.16
C MET A 93 2.34 -4.01 13.69
N VAL A 94 1.81 -5.12 14.21
CA VAL A 94 1.92 -5.46 15.64
C VAL A 94 3.18 -6.26 15.98
N ALA A 95 4.02 -6.60 14.99
CA ALA A 95 5.26 -7.34 15.22
C ALA A 95 6.32 -6.48 15.97
N PRO A 96 7.29 -7.11 16.65
CA PRO A 96 8.30 -6.39 17.43
C PRO A 96 9.12 -5.37 16.62
N SER A 97 9.35 -5.59 15.33
CA SER A 97 10.08 -4.65 14.47
C SER A 97 9.32 -3.32 14.29
N PHE A 98 8.02 -3.37 14.02
CA PHE A 98 7.18 -2.17 13.91
C PHE A 98 6.96 -1.49 15.26
N ARG A 99 6.66 -2.28 16.31
CA ARG A 99 6.41 -1.71 17.63
C ARG A 99 7.64 -1.05 18.25
N ARG A 100 8.85 -1.51 17.95
CA ARG A 100 10.07 -0.82 18.37
C ARG A 100 10.27 0.52 17.66
N LEU A 101 9.86 0.62 16.39
CA LEU A 101 10.01 1.85 15.61
C LEU A 101 8.93 2.90 15.88
N PHE A 102 7.69 2.46 16.09
CA PHE A 102 6.51 3.35 16.13
C PHE A 102 5.65 3.18 17.39
N GLY A 103 5.99 2.25 18.27
CA GLY A 103 5.31 2.05 19.53
C GLY A 103 5.87 2.93 20.64
N ASP A 104 5.22 2.87 21.79
CA ASP A 104 5.67 3.56 23.00
C ASP A 104 7.03 3.01 23.43
N GLN A 105 8.09 3.83 23.30
CA GLN A 105 9.47 3.42 23.58
C GLN A 105 9.66 3.05 25.05
N ASP A 106 8.82 3.57 25.95
CA ASP A 106 8.84 3.24 27.38
C ASP A 106 8.44 1.77 27.66
N LEU A 107 7.86 1.09 26.68
CA LEU A 107 7.48 -0.33 26.78
C LEU A 107 8.57 -1.29 26.28
N TYR A 108 9.68 -0.78 25.75
CA TYR A 108 10.73 -1.59 25.12
C TYR A 108 12.13 -1.23 25.62
N ASP A 109 12.79 -2.17 26.30
CA ASP A 109 14.13 -2.00 26.86
C ASP A 109 15.25 -1.87 25.79
N ALA A 110 14.95 -2.10 24.50
CA ALA A 110 15.94 -2.18 23.45
C ALA A 110 15.66 -1.20 22.30
N GLU A 111 16.67 -0.39 21.98
CA GLU A 111 16.66 0.52 20.84
C GLU A 111 16.41 -0.23 19.51
N PRO A 112 15.72 0.41 18.55
CA PRO A 112 15.57 -0.15 17.21
C PRO A 112 16.92 -0.40 16.54
N THR A 113 17.02 -1.49 15.79
CA THR A 113 18.21 -1.78 14.99
C THR A 113 17.97 -1.42 13.51
N PRO A 114 19.02 -1.19 12.70
CA PRO A 114 18.89 -1.07 11.26
C PRO A 114 18.12 -2.23 10.61
N GLN A 115 18.28 -3.44 11.16
CA GLN A 115 17.55 -4.62 10.70
C GLN A 115 16.04 -4.51 10.96
N ASP A 116 15.63 -3.92 12.09
CA ASP A 116 14.22 -3.66 12.39
C ASP A 116 13.62 -2.66 11.40
N VAL A 117 14.35 -1.57 11.10
CA VAL A 117 13.96 -0.56 10.09
C VAL A 117 13.75 -1.21 8.72
N THR A 118 14.75 -1.97 8.25
CA THR A 118 14.68 -2.65 6.96
C THR A 118 13.55 -3.70 6.94
N ALA A 119 13.33 -4.44 8.03
CA ALA A 119 12.26 -5.42 8.11
C ALA A 119 10.88 -4.76 8.04
N ALA A 120 10.66 -3.67 8.77
CA ALA A 120 9.41 -2.92 8.73
C ALA A 120 9.16 -2.35 7.33
N ALA A 121 10.16 -1.73 6.71
CA ALA A 121 10.02 -1.19 5.35
C ALA A 121 9.74 -2.28 4.32
N THR A 122 10.33 -3.47 4.49
CA THR A 122 10.09 -4.63 3.62
C THR A 122 8.63 -5.05 3.66
N VAL A 123 8.00 -5.10 4.85
CA VAL A 123 6.58 -5.45 5.00
C VAL A 123 5.67 -4.51 4.21
N VAL A 124 5.85 -3.19 4.36
CA VAL A 124 5.00 -2.20 3.65
C VAL A 124 5.17 -2.33 2.13
N ILE A 125 6.40 -2.51 1.66
CA ILE A 125 6.69 -2.64 0.23
C ILE A 125 6.19 -3.98 -0.33
N ASP A 126 6.28 -5.07 0.43
CA ASP A 126 5.76 -6.36 0.01
C ASP A 126 4.24 -6.32 -0.11
N PHE A 127 3.54 -5.65 0.83
CA PHE A 127 2.11 -5.36 0.72
C PHE A 127 1.80 -4.57 -0.56
N TYR A 128 2.54 -3.49 -0.83
CA TYR A 128 2.37 -2.67 -2.04
C TYR A 128 2.58 -3.48 -3.32
N ARG A 129 3.68 -4.25 -3.39
CA ARG A 129 4.03 -5.12 -4.53
C ARG A 129 2.96 -6.18 -4.75
N ASN A 130 2.47 -6.83 -3.69
CA ASN A 130 1.49 -7.89 -3.81
C ASN A 130 0.13 -7.36 -4.31
N ASN A 131 -0.25 -6.14 -3.93
CA ASN A 131 -1.41 -5.46 -4.50
C ASN A 131 -1.24 -5.17 -6.01
N LEU A 132 -0.06 -4.69 -6.44
CA LEU A 132 0.23 -4.50 -7.87
C LEU A 132 0.14 -5.81 -8.66
N ILE A 133 0.64 -6.90 -8.09
CA ILE A 133 0.55 -8.24 -8.69
C ILE A 133 -0.91 -8.69 -8.80
N LEU A 134 -1.70 -8.52 -7.73
CA LEU A 134 -3.13 -8.85 -7.73
C LEU A 134 -3.87 -8.09 -8.83
N ALA A 135 -3.63 -6.78 -8.95
CA ALA A 135 -4.22 -5.94 -10.00
C ALA A 135 -3.88 -6.43 -11.40
N ARG A 136 -2.59 -6.64 -11.66
CA ARG A 136 -2.06 -7.09 -12.95
C ARG A 136 -2.64 -8.44 -13.34
N ASP A 137 -2.64 -9.39 -12.40
CA ASP A 137 -3.13 -10.75 -12.63
C ASP A 137 -4.65 -10.77 -12.85
N THR A 138 -5.39 -9.84 -12.23
CA THR A 138 -6.83 -9.67 -12.43
C THR A 138 -7.13 -9.15 -13.83
N ARG A 139 -6.46 -8.08 -14.29
CA ARG A 139 -6.59 -7.56 -15.67
C ARG A 139 -6.16 -8.58 -16.72
N GLY A 140 -5.21 -9.44 -16.35
CA GLY A 140 -4.67 -10.48 -17.20
C GLY A 140 -5.63 -11.62 -17.56
N VAL A 141 -6.78 -11.72 -16.88
CA VAL A 141 -7.75 -12.81 -17.09
C VAL A 141 -8.31 -12.77 -18.51
N GLU A 142 -8.34 -13.92 -19.18
CA GLU A 142 -8.99 -14.05 -20.48
C GLU A 142 -10.52 -14.12 -20.30
N ALA A 143 -11.26 -13.24 -20.98
CA ALA A 143 -12.71 -13.21 -20.87
C ALA A 143 -13.36 -12.62 -22.14
N PRO A 144 -14.63 -12.98 -22.43
CA PRO A 144 -15.46 -12.28 -23.40
C PRO A 144 -15.53 -10.77 -23.11
N ASP A 145 -15.66 -9.97 -24.17
CA ASP A 145 -15.68 -8.50 -24.09
C ASP A 145 -16.73 -7.96 -23.11
N GLY A 146 -17.87 -8.65 -22.99
CA GLY A 146 -18.95 -8.29 -22.07
C GLY A 146 -18.58 -8.33 -20.58
N TYR A 147 -17.47 -8.99 -20.20
CA TYR A 147 -16.99 -9.07 -18.82
C TYR A 147 -15.79 -8.16 -18.53
N ARG A 148 -15.18 -7.56 -19.57
CA ARG A 148 -13.93 -6.79 -19.43
C ARG A 148 -14.06 -5.62 -18.47
N ALA A 149 -15.15 -4.85 -18.59
CA ALA A 149 -15.40 -3.72 -17.69
C ALA A 149 -15.47 -4.14 -16.21
N VAL A 150 -16.10 -5.28 -15.92
CA VAL A 150 -16.18 -5.79 -14.53
C VAL A 150 -14.81 -6.24 -14.04
N ILE A 151 -14.02 -6.91 -14.88
CA ILE A 151 -12.65 -7.35 -14.53
C ILE A 151 -11.74 -6.14 -14.27
N ASP A 152 -11.86 -5.09 -15.08
CA ASP A 152 -11.12 -3.85 -14.87
C ASP A 152 -11.52 -3.17 -13.56
N ASP A 153 -12.81 -3.10 -13.25
CA ASP A 153 -13.29 -2.58 -11.96
C ASP A 153 -12.78 -3.44 -10.78
N MET A 154 -12.74 -4.77 -10.91
CA MET A 154 -12.14 -5.65 -9.89
C MET A 154 -10.66 -5.33 -9.67
N ALA A 155 -9.90 -5.10 -10.75
CA ALA A 155 -8.49 -4.74 -10.65
C ALA A 155 -8.28 -3.36 -10.01
N ARG A 156 -9.26 -2.46 -10.12
CA ARG A 156 -9.24 -1.12 -9.49
C ARG A 156 -9.57 -1.15 -8.00
N LEU A 157 -10.13 -2.25 -7.46
CA LEU A 157 -10.35 -2.37 -6.02
C LEU A 157 -9.06 -2.23 -5.20
N VAL A 158 -7.92 -2.60 -5.79
CA VAL A 158 -6.61 -2.47 -5.11
C VAL A 158 -6.07 -1.04 -5.13
N ASP A 159 -6.63 -0.13 -5.95
CA ASP A 159 -6.11 1.23 -6.12
C ASP A 159 -6.14 1.99 -4.80
N ALA A 160 -7.22 1.86 -4.01
CA ALA A 160 -7.36 2.50 -2.71
C ALA A 160 -6.24 2.09 -1.73
N SER A 161 -5.83 0.82 -1.75
CA SER A 161 -4.73 0.32 -0.92
C SER A 161 -3.37 0.88 -1.36
N LEU A 162 -3.15 0.99 -2.67
CA LEU A 162 -1.92 1.58 -3.22
C LEU A 162 -1.84 3.08 -2.92
N ASP A 163 -2.95 3.80 -3.06
CA ASP A 163 -3.05 5.23 -2.77
C ASP A 163 -2.81 5.54 -1.28
N GLY A 164 -3.29 4.66 -0.39
CA GLY A 164 -3.02 4.74 1.05
C GLY A 164 -1.53 4.69 1.37
N VAL A 165 -0.80 3.73 0.78
CA VAL A 165 0.66 3.61 0.92
C VAL A 165 1.38 4.82 0.30
N ASP A 166 0.95 5.26 -0.89
CA ASP A 166 1.54 6.41 -1.58
C ASP A 166 1.41 7.69 -0.75
N ARG A 167 0.25 7.91 -0.15
CA ARG A 167 -0.01 9.03 0.76
C ARG A 167 0.86 8.95 2.00
N PHE A 168 0.91 7.77 2.64
CA PHE A 168 1.72 7.54 3.83
C PHE A 168 3.20 7.82 3.57
N VAL A 169 3.78 7.27 2.50
CA VAL A 169 5.19 7.52 2.13
C VAL A 169 5.43 9.01 1.90
N SER A 170 4.53 9.69 1.20
CA SER A 170 4.68 11.13 0.91
C SER A 170 4.62 11.98 2.19
N GLN A 171 3.69 11.66 3.10
CA GLN A 171 3.56 12.34 4.38
C GLN A 171 4.77 12.11 5.27
N LEU A 172 5.27 10.87 5.34
CA LEU A 172 6.46 10.54 6.11
C LEU A 172 7.71 11.25 5.59
N VAL A 173 7.93 11.26 4.27
CA VAL A 173 9.04 12.00 3.64
C VAL A 173 8.94 13.50 3.96
N GLY A 174 7.75 14.09 3.82
CA GLY A 174 7.52 15.48 4.18
C GLY A 174 7.77 15.76 5.67
N PHE A 175 7.38 14.83 6.54
CA PHE A 175 7.63 14.94 7.97
C PHE A 175 9.13 14.92 8.27
N VAL A 176 9.89 13.93 7.78
CA VAL A 176 11.34 13.84 7.98
C VAL A 176 12.06 15.10 7.51
N ALA A 177 11.68 15.66 6.36
CA ALA A 177 12.27 16.88 5.82
C ALA A 177 12.06 18.11 6.71
N VAL A 178 11.01 18.13 7.54
CA VAL A 178 10.67 19.26 8.41
C VAL A 178 11.31 19.10 9.81
N ILE A 179 11.66 17.89 10.25
CA ILE A 179 12.22 17.62 11.59
C ILE A 179 13.37 18.58 11.96
N PRO A 180 14.39 18.83 11.11
CA PRO A 180 15.50 19.73 11.46
C PRO A 180 15.05 21.17 11.77
N SER A 181 13.94 21.62 11.18
CA SER A 181 13.43 22.99 11.31
C SER A 181 12.53 23.22 12.53
N LEU A 182 12.06 22.14 13.18
CA LEU A 182 11.08 22.23 14.27
C LEU A 182 11.67 22.72 15.60
N GLY A 183 12.99 22.89 15.72
CA GLY A 183 13.62 23.54 16.87
C GLY A 183 13.30 22.88 18.23
N TRP A 184 13.30 21.53 18.26
CA TRP A 184 12.81 20.73 19.37
C TRP A 184 13.54 21.10 20.68
N ARG A 185 12.77 21.52 21.70
CA ARG A 185 13.21 21.62 23.09
C ARG A 185 12.62 20.44 23.86
N GLU A 186 13.43 19.76 24.65
CA GLU A 186 13.06 18.56 25.44
C GLU A 186 11.82 18.70 26.36
N SER A 187 11.31 19.91 26.61
CA SER A 187 10.26 20.14 27.62
C SER A 187 8.82 20.02 27.13
N ASP A 188 8.56 20.07 25.83
CA ASP A 188 7.20 20.17 25.32
C ASP A 188 6.82 18.83 24.67
N ALA A 189 5.94 18.09 25.36
CA ALA A 189 5.27 16.92 24.83
C ALA A 189 4.52 17.34 23.56
N THR A 190 5.21 17.24 22.44
CA THR A 190 4.69 17.69 21.16
C THR A 190 3.77 16.59 20.68
N GLU A 191 2.47 16.88 20.62
CA GLU A 191 1.48 16.00 19.99
C GLU A 191 1.89 15.81 18.53
N PHE A 192 2.60 14.72 18.26
CA PHE A 192 2.89 14.33 16.89
C PHE A 192 1.56 14.06 16.20
N HIS A 193 1.34 14.70 15.06
CA HIS A 193 0.33 14.22 14.13
C HIS A 193 0.66 12.76 13.82
N THR A 194 -0.19 11.85 14.30
CA THR A 194 -0.01 10.42 14.12
C THR A 194 0.05 10.13 12.63
N LEU A 195 1.23 9.79 12.12
CA LEU A 195 1.39 9.28 10.76
C LEU A 195 0.76 7.89 10.72
N ALA A 196 -0.48 7.83 10.27
CA ALA A 196 -1.22 6.58 10.14
C ALA A 196 -1.11 6.06 8.70
N LEU A 197 -0.69 4.80 8.56
CA LEU A 197 -0.88 4.06 7.32
C LEU A 197 -2.33 3.61 7.26
N THR A 198 -3.16 4.36 6.55
CA THR A 198 -4.57 4.01 6.30
C THR A 198 -4.68 3.25 4.99
N VAL A 199 -5.24 2.03 5.05
CA VAL A 199 -5.49 1.19 3.89
C VAL A 199 -6.99 0.93 3.84
N ASP A 200 -7.64 1.46 2.81
CA ASP A 200 -9.09 1.39 2.66
C ASP A 200 -9.47 0.53 1.44
N CYS A 201 -10.73 0.08 1.43
CA CYS A 201 -11.39 -0.49 0.26
C CYS A 201 -12.43 0.50 -0.28
N ASP A 202 -12.56 0.59 -1.61
CA ASP A 202 -13.59 1.44 -2.23
C ASP A 202 -14.95 0.73 -2.18
N ASP A 203 -15.72 0.99 -1.13
CA ASP A 203 -17.07 0.45 -0.94
C ASP A 203 -18.00 0.75 -2.11
N ALA A 204 -17.90 1.95 -2.70
CA ALA A 204 -18.74 2.35 -3.82
C ALA A 204 -18.40 1.54 -5.09
N LEU A 205 -17.13 1.22 -5.29
CA LEU A 205 -16.68 0.36 -6.37
C LEU A 205 -17.11 -1.10 -6.15
N MET A 206 -17.01 -1.62 -4.92
CA MET A 206 -17.55 -2.95 -4.57
C MET A 206 -19.06 -3.06 -4.88
N ASP A 207 -19.83 -2.05 -4.49
CA ASP A 207 -21.27 -1.96 -4.79
C ASP A 207 -21.56 -1.85 -6.29
N SER A 208 -20.70 -1.16 -7.04
CA SER A 208 -20.77 -1.09 -8.50
C SER A 208 -20.58 -2.48 -9.12
N ILE A 209 -19.52 -3.18 -8.74
CA ILE A 209 -19.20 -4.52 -9.26
C ILE A 209 -20.33 -5.50 -8.93
N ALA A 210 -20.83 -5.50 -7.68
CA ALA A 210 -21.93 -6.37 -7.27
C ALA A 210 -23.20 -6.14 -8.12
N ARG A 211 -23.53 -4.89 -8.46
CA ARG A 211 -24.65 -4.56 -9.34
C ARG A 211 -24.44 -5.03 -10.78
N GLN A 212 -23.22 -4.89 -11.31
CA GLN A 212 -22.86 -5.36 -12.65
C GLN A 212 -22.99 -6.89 -12.75
N LEU A 213 -22.43 -7.63 -11.79
CA LEU A 213 -22.54 -9.09 -11.70
C LEU A 213 -24.01 -9.55 -11.65
N LYS A 214 -24.84 -8.89 -10.83
CA LYS A 214 -26.28 -9.19 -10.75
C LYS A 214 -27.01 -8.97 -12.07
N THR A 215 -26.59 -7.98 -12.85
CA THR A 215 -27.18 -7.67 -14.16
C THR A 215 -26.80 -8.73 -15.19
N LEU A 216 -25.54 -9.16 -15.22
CA LEU A 216 -25.03 -10.19 -16.13
C LEU A 216 -25.67 -11.57 -15.87
N ARG A 217 -26.00 -11.90 -14.62
CA ARG A 217 -26.72 -13.16 -14.29
C ARG A 217 -28.19 -13.16 -14.71
N ARG A 218 -28.78 -12.03 -15.11
CA ARG A 218 -30.19 -12.01 -15.50
C ARG A 218 -30.37 -12.76 -16.83
N PRO A 219 -31.32 -13.70 -16.91
CA PRO A 219 -31.55 -14.44 -18.15
C PRO A 219 -31.87 -13.51 -19.32
N SER A 220 -31.07 -13.60 -20.39
CA SER A 220 -31.18 -12.76 -21.59
C SER A 220 -32.53 -12.89 -22.32
N TRP A 221 -33.31 -13.96 -22.06
CA TRP A 221 -34.65 -14.12 -22.64
C TRP A 221 -35.66 -13.05 -22.20
N ARG A 222 -35.41 -12.34 -21.08
CA ARG A 222 -36.27 -11.21 -20.67
C ARG A 222 -36.09 -9.95 -21.52
N SER A 223 -34.93 -9.75 -22.16
CA SER A 223 -34.74 -8.65 -23.11
C SER A 223 -35.36 -8.95 -24.48
N TRP A 224 -35.53 -10.23 -24.82
CA TRP A 224 -36.28 -10.66 -26.01
C TRP A 224 -37.80 -10.41 -25.90
N LEU A 225 -38.37 -10.53 -24.69
CA LEU A 225 -39.81 -10.30 -24.46
C LEU A 225 -40.22 -8.83 -24.39
N SER A 226 -39.26 -7.89 -24.35
CA SER A 226 -39.52 -6.45 -24.23
C SER A 226 -39.31 -5.66 -25.53
N ARG A 227 -39.03 -6.32 -26.66
CA ARG A 227 -39.08 -5.67 -27.98
C ARG A 227 -40.54 -5.58 -28.43
N PRO A 228 -41.12 -4.37 -28.59
CA PRO A 228 -42.42 -4.25 -29.24
C PRO A 228 -42.29 -4.79 -30.66
N ARG A 229 -43.20 -5.70 -31.04
CA ARG A 229 -43.36 -6.12 -32.44
C ARG A 229 -43.90 -4.91 -33.20
N GLY A 230 -43.00 -4.15 -33.81
CA GLY A 230 -43.31 -3.21 -34.89
C GLY A 230 -43.33 -3.94 -36.22
#